data_AF-A0A259S7U8-F1
#
_entry.id   AF-A0A259S7U8-F1
#
_cell.length_a   1.000
_cell.length_b   1.000
_cell.length_c   1.000
_cell.angle_alpha   90.00
_cell.angle_beta   90.00
_cell.angle_gamma   90.00
#
_symmetry.space_group_name_H-M   'P 1'
#
loop_
_entity.id
_entity.type
_entity.pdbx_description
1 polymer ?
#
loop_
_entity_poly.entity_id
_entity_poly.type
_entity_poly.pdbx_seq_one_letter_code
_entity_poly.pdbx_strand_id
1 'polypeptide(L)'
;MLERPSGSPLSTFRPLGLGVRTGAFPVNVGWPFPCRLSIYREGLSFRLLGAETWIPHEEIEMILRGPGQIRVIWSNNGANASATASDWFRVERLVAALEEGGYRILGA
;
A
#
# COMPACT_ATOMS: atom_id res chain seq x y z
N MET A 1 17.73 5.35 -2.15
CA MET A 1 16.46 5.33 -1.40
C MET A 1 15.69 6.55 -1.86
N LEU A 2 14.66 6.37 -2.69
CA LEU A 2 13.83 7.50 -3.12
C LEU A 2 12.98 7.94 -1.93
N GLU A 3 13.01 9.22 -1.60
CA GLU A 3 12.21 9.77 -0.51
C GLU A 3 10.78 10.06 -0.99
N ARG A 4 9.80 9.84 -0.09
CA ARG A 4 8.41 10.21 -0.37
C ARG A 4 8.32 11.70 -0.69
N PRO A 5 7.62 12.12 -1.76
CA PRO A 5 7.46 13.52 -2.08
C PRO A 5 6.80 14.30 -0.93
N SER A 6 7.18 15.57 -0.79
CA SER A 6 6.69 16.48 0.26
C SER A 6 5.23 16.93 0.08
N GLY A 7 4.62 16.61 -1.07
CA GLY A 7 3.23 16.93 -1.38
C GLY A 7 2.20 16.22 -0.47
N SER A 8 0.96 16.72 -0.52
CA SER A 8 -0.17 16.04 0.12
C SER A 8 -0.58 14.79 -0.66
N PRO A 9 -0.97 13.70 0.01
CA PRO A 9 -1.50 12.53 -0.69
C PRO A 9 -2.83 12.86 -1.37
N LEU A 10 -3.11 12.17 -2.48
CA LEU A 10 -4.42 12.21 -3.15
C LEU A 10 -5.51 11.70 -2.20
N SER A 11 -5.20 10.63 -1.47
CA SER A 11 -6.12 10.02 -0.52
C SER A 11 -5.37 9.32 0.61
N THR A 12 -6.06 9.09 1.72
CA THR A 12 -5.49 8.42 2.88
C THR A 12 -6.52 7.53 3.54
N PHE A 13 -6.13 6.29 3.81
CA PHE A 13 -6.94 5.24 4.40
C PHE A 13 -6.32 4.76 5.71
N ARG A 14 -7.19 4.30 6.62
CA ARG A 14 -6.82 3.59 7.85
C ARG A 14 -7.44 2.19 7.77
N PRO A 15 -6.84 1.28 7.01
CA PRO A 15 -7.39 -0.06 6.83
C PRO A 15 -7.45 -0.81 8.16
N LEU A 16 -8.31 -1.83 8.24
CA LEU A 16 -8.44 -2.67 9.44
C LEU A 16 -7.19 -3.53 9.66
N GLY A 17 -6.49 -3.87 8.58
CA GLY A 17 -5.20 -4.54 8.60
C GLY A 17 -4.25 -3.96 7.56
N LEU A 18 -2.97 -3.88 7.89
CA LEU A 18 -1.89 -3.47 7.01
C LEU A 18 -0.69 -4.39 7.24
N GLY A 19 -0.12 -4.93 6.17
CA GLY A 19 1.07 -5.76 6.21
C GLY A 19 2.09 -5.29 5.20
N VAL A 20 3.37 -5.32 5.56
CA VAL A 20 4.50 -5.05 4.65
C VAL A 20 5.53 -6.15 4.84
N ARG A 21 6.01 -6.71 3.72
CA ARG A 21 7.01 -7.78 3.68
C ARG A 21 8.09 -7.38 2.69
N THR A 22 9.27 -7.07 3.18
CA THR A 22 10.44 -6.63 2.39
C THR A 22 11.61 -7.61 2.49
N GLY A 23 11.34 -8.91 2.63
CA GLY A 23 12.34 -9.95 2.83
C GLY A 23 12.10 -10.75 4.12
N ALA A 24 13.12 -10.87 4.98
CA ALA A 24 13.11 -11.77 6.14
C ALA A 24 12.14 -11.39 7.27
N PHE A 25 11.72 -10.13 7.37
CA PHE A 25 10.89 -9.66 8.49
C PHE A 25 9.56 -9.08 7.99
N PRO A 26 8.47 -9.88 7.98
CA PRO A 26 7.14 -9.37 7.70
C PRO A 26 6.61 -8.59 8.91
N VAL A 27 6.20 -7.34 8.69
CA VAL A 27 5.50 -6.53 9.71
C VAL A 27 4.03 -6.46 9.36
N ASN A 28 3.16 -6.84 10.28
CA ASN A 28 1.71 -6.74 10.11
C ASN A 28 1.09 -6.06 11.32
N VAL A 29 0.16 -5.16 11.08
CA VAL A 29 -0.53 -4.35 12.09
C VAL A 29 -2.00 -4.31 11.73
N GLY A 30 -2.87 -4.35 12.73
CA GLY A 30 -4.32 -4.21 12.52
C GLY A 30 -4.97 -3.43 13.65
N TRP A 31 -6.26 -3.15 13.53
CA TRP A 31 -7.02 -2.46 14.57
C TRP A 31 -6.86 -3.17 15.93
N PRO A 32 -6.63 -2.43 17.05
CA PRO A 32 -6.69 -0.97 17.20
C PRO A 32 -5.35 -0.24 16.96
N PHE A 33 -4.32 -0.93 16.48
CA PHE A 33 -3.00 -0.34 16.34
C PHE A 33 -2.93 0.65 15.16
N PRO A 34 -2.17 1.76 15.29
CA PRO A 34 -2.03 2.74 14.23
C PRO A 34 -1.48 2.14 12.94
N CYS A 35 -2.25 2.23 11.86
CA CYS A 35 -1.79 1.96 10.50
C CYS A 35 -2.43 2.94 9.51
N ARG A 36 -1.76 3.16 8.38
CA ARG A 36 -2.21 4.09 7.35
C ARG A 36 -1.66 3.69 5.99
N LEU A 37 -2.51 3.80 4.97
CA LEU A 37 -2.11 3.79 3.57
C LEU A 37 -2.37 5.17 2.98
N SER A 38 -1.36 5.81 2.41
CA SER A 38 -1.47 7.08 1.71
C SER A 38 -1.10 6.89 0.23
N ILE A 39 -1.96 7.40 -0.64
CA ILE A 39 -1.84 7.25 -2.10
C ILE A 39 -1.36 8.58 -2.69
N TYR A 40 -0.29 8.53 -3.47
CA TYR A 40 0.27 9.64 -4.24
C TYR A 40 0.26 9.29 -5.72
N ARG A 41 0.53 10.25 -6.61
CA ARG A 41 0.74 9.92 -8.03
C ARG A 41 2.07 9.22 -8.25
N GLU A 42 3.05 9.55 -7.41
CA GLU A 42 4.44 9.12 -7.46
C GLU A 42 4.70 7.81 -6.71
N GLY A 43 3.72 7.32 -5.93
CA GLY A 43 3.88 6.08 -5.17
C GLY A 43 2.91 5.92 -4.01
N LEU A 44 3.16 4.89 -3.22
CA LEU A 44 2.35 4.50 -2.07
C LEU A 44 3.16 4.57 -0.78
N SER A 45 2.55 5.10 0.27
CA SER A 45 3.13 5.08 1.62
C SER A 45 2.32 4.18 2.54
N PHE A 46 2.99 3.17 3.08
CA PHE A 46 2.46 2.24 4.06
C PHE A 46 3.08 2.56 5.43
N ARG A 47 2.27 3.03 6.36
CA ARG A 47 2.70 3.32 7.74
C ARG A 47 2.11 2.31 8.70
N LEU A 48 2.97 1.61 9.42
CA LEU A 48 2.65 0.59 10.42
C LEU A 48 3.31 1.01 11.74
N LEU A 49 2.50 1.34 12.76
CA LEU A 49 2.99 1.92 14.01
C LEU A 49 3.81 3.21 13.77
N GLY A 50 5.12 3.14 14.03
CA GLY A 50 6.09 4.22 13.77
C GLY A 50 6.92 4.04 12.50
N ALA A 51 6.83 2.89 11.83
CA ALA A 51 7.58 2.60 10.62
C ALA A 51 6.79 3.04 9.37
N GLU A 52 7.48 3.60 8.40
CA GLU A 52 6.93 3.98 7.10
C GLU A 52 7.70 3.26 5.99
N THR A 53 6.98 2.71 5.03
CA THR A 53 7.52 2.13 3.81
C THR A 53 6.96 2.90 2.62
N TRP A 54 7.85 3.58 1.91
CA TRP A 54 7.56 4.24 0.64
C TRP A 54 7.84 3.27 -0.51
N ILE A 55 6.92 3.21 -1.46
CA ILE A 55 7.04 2.40 -2.67
C ILE A 55 6.79 3.34 -3.86
N PRO A 56 7.84 3.71 -4.61
CA PRO A 56 7.70 4.50 -5.84
C PRO A 56 6.79 3.81 -6.84
N HIS A 57 5.98 4.57 -7.58
CA HIS A 57 5.02 4.03 -8.54
C HIS A 57 5.74 3.19 -9.60
N GLU A 58 6.88 3.66 -10.09
CA GLU A 58 7.72 2.96 -11.07
C GLU A 58 8.29 1.63 -10.59
N GLU A 59 8.36 1.39 -9.27
CA GLU A 59 8.80 0.11 -8.70
C GLU A 59 7.64 -0.88 -8.54
N ILE A 60 6.39 -0.42 -8.58
CA ILE A 60 5.21 -1.29 -8.41
C ILE A 60 5.04 -2.15 -9.66
N GLU A 61 5.20 -3.45 -9.48
CA GLU A 61 5.04 -4.44 -10.54
C GLU A 61 3.56 -4.77 -10.75
N MET A 62 2.81 -4.91 -9.66
CA MET A 62 1.39 -5.22 -9.72
C MET A 62 0.65 -4.84 -8.45
N ILE A 63 -0.62 -4.47 -8.63
CA ILE A 63 -1.61 -4.35 -7.56
C ILE A 63 -2.70 -5.37 -7.81
N LEU A 64 -2.90 -6.28 -6.87
CA LEU A 64 -3.92 -7.32 -6.92
C LEU A 64 -5.09 -6.96 -6.01
N ARG A 65 -6.32 -7.14 -6.50
CA ARG A 65 -7.53 -7.07 -5.69
C ARG A 65 -7.88 -8.48 -5.18
N GLY A 66 -8.15 -8.59 -3.88
CA GLY A 66 -8.74 -9.77 -3.27
C GLY A 66 -10.00 -9.42 -2.47
N PRO A 67 -10.70 -10.40 -1.90
CA PRO A 67 -11.88 -10.15 -1.09
C PRO A 67 -11.54 -9.25 0.12
N GLY A 68 -12.03 -8.01 0.09
CA GLY A 68 -11.83 -7.03 1.17
C GLY A 68 -10.40 -6.52 1.34
N GLN A 69 -9.52 -6.69 0.34
CA GLN A 69 -8.13 -6.23 0.43
C GLN A 69 -7.50 -5.91 -0.92
N ILE A 70 -6.45 -5.09 -0.88
CA ILE A 70 -5.50 -4.94 -1.98
C ILE A 70 -4.16 -5.52 -1.57
N ARG A 71 -3.40 -6.02 -2.55
CA ARG A 71 -2.01 -6.44 -2.39
C ARG A 71 -1.13 -5.76 -3.43
N VAL A 72 -0.13 -5.03 -2.97
CA VAL A 72 0.89 -4.40 -3.81
C VAL A 72 2.12 -5.28 -3.81
N ILE A 73 2.72 -5.48 -4.99
CA ILE A 73 3.96 -6.24 -5.18
C ILE A 73 4.95 -5.35 -5.93
N TRP A 74 6.20 -5.34 -5.47
CA TRP A 74 7.31 -4.59 -6.06
C TRP A 74 8.63 -5.32 -5.85
N SER A 75 9.65 -4.93 -6.62
CA SER A 75 11.02 -5.40 -6.40
C SER A 75 11.74 -4.48 -5.41
N ASN A 76 12.35 -5.06 -4.38
CA ASN A 76 13.19 -4.35 -3.43
C ASN A 76 14.59 -5.00 -3.40
N ASN A 77 15.59 -4.31 -3.96
CA ASN A 77 16.97 -4.81 -4.08
C ASN A 77 17.06 -6.22 -4.73
N GLY A 78 16.22 -6.49 -5.73
CA GLY A 78 16.18 -7.78 -6.43
C GLY A 78 15.41 -8.89 -5.70
N ALA A 79 14.76 -8.58 -4.58
CA ALA A 79 13.86 -9.49 -3.88
C ALA A 79 12.41 -9.05 -4.00
N ASN A 80 11.49 -10.01 -4.11
CA ASN A 80 10.06 -9.72 -4.16
C ASN A 80 9.58 -9.20 -2.79
N ALA A 81 9.03 -8.00 -2.79
CA ALA A 81 8.38 -7.39 -1.65
C ALA A 81 6.87 -7.31 -1.88
N SER A 82 6.10 -7.29 -0.79
CA SER A 82 4.65 -7.09 -0.90
C SER A 82 4.05 -6.39 0.30
N ALA A 83 2.96 -5.67 0.06
CA ALA A 83 2.18 -4.99 1.06
C ALA A 83 0.71 -5.30 0.87
N THR A 84 -0.02 -5.50 1.96
CA THR A 84 -1.45 -5.80 1.92
C THR A 84 -2.17 -4.77 2.76
N ALA A 85 -3.23 -4.17 2.21
CA ALA A 85 -4.16 -3.34 2.97
C ALA A 85 -5.54 -3.99 2.94
N SER A 86 -6.05 -4.38 4.11
CA SER A 86 -7.32 -5.08 4.28
C SER A 86 -8.35 -4.13 4.89
N ASP A 87 -9.42 -3.87 4.16
CA ASP A 87 -10.57 -3.08 4.60
C ASP A 87 -11.84 -3.58 3.91
N TRP A 88 -12.46 -4.59 4.51
CA TRP A 88 -13.65 -5.25 3.96
C TRP A 88 -14.81 -4.30 3.62
N PHE A 89 -14.96 -3.23 4.39
CA PHE A 89 -16.07 -2.30 4.24
C PHE A 89 -15.79 -1.19 3.23
N ARG A 90 -14.51 -0.94 2.91
CA ARG A 90 -14.10 0.22 2.10
C ARG A 90 -13.15 -0.14 0.96
N VAL A 91 -13.01 -1.43 0.64
CA VAL A 91 -12.13 -1.88 -0.45
C VAL A 91 -12.48 -1.20 -1.77
N GLU A 92 -13.75 -0.99 -2.09
CA GLU A 92 -14.15 -0.28 -3.33
C GLU A 92 -13.68 1.17 -3.35
N ARG A 93 -13.71 1.87 -2.21
CA ARG A 93 -13.21 3.26 -2.11
C ARG A 93 -11.69 3.31 -2.25
N LEU A 94 -11.01 2.29 -1.73
CA LEU A 94 -9.57 2.15 -1.85
C LEU A 94 -9.16 1.87 -3.30
N VAL A 95 -9.88 0.98 -3.98
CA VAL A 95 -9.71 0.67 -5.41
C VAL A 95 -9.90 1.93 -6.25
N ALA A 96 -11.02 2.65 -6.07
CA ALA A 96 -11.29 3.87 -6.83
C ALA A 96 -10.19 4.95 -6.63
N ALA A 97 -9.68 5.10 -5.41
CA ALA A 97 -8.62 6.07 -5.12
C ALA A 97 -7.26 5.68 -5.70
N LEU A 98 -6.98 4.38 -5.85
CA LEU A 98 -5.82 3.88 -6.58
C LEU A 98 -5.97 4.14 -8.08
N GLU A 99 -7.14 3.86 -8.66
CA GLU A 99 -7.38 4.13 -10.08
C GLU A 99 -7.26 5.64 -10.41
N GLU A 100 -7.78 6.51 -9.53
CA GLU A 100 -7.60 7.96 -9.63
C GLU A 100 -6.12 8.38 -9.55
N GLY A 101 -5.32 7.66 -8.76
CA GLY A 101 -3.87 7.83 -8.67
C GLY A 101 -3.09 7.35 -9.89
N GLY A 102 -3.76 6.76 -10.88
CA GLY A 102 -3.16 6.21 -12.08
C GLY A 102 -2.63 4.78 -11.91
N TYR A 103 -2.96 4.10 -10.82
CA TYR A 103 -2.53 2.73 -10.59
C TYR A 103 -3.42 1.74 -11.33
N ARG A 104 -2.80 0.74 -11.96
CA ARG A 104 -3.51 -0.37 -12.59
C ARG A 104 -3.70 -1.52 -11.58
N ILE A 105 -4.95 -1.92 -11.37
CA ILE A 105 -5.32 -3.01 -10.48
C ILE A 105 -5.70 -4.24 -11.31
N LEU A 106 -5.25 -5.41 -10.88
CA LEU A 106 -5.53 -6.71 -11.49
C LEU A 106 -6.44 -7.53 -10.57
N GLY A 107 -7.48 -8.14 -11.16
CA GLY A 107 -8.47 -8.96 -10.44
C GLY A 107 -9.72 -8.18 -10.04
N ALA A 108 -10.86 -8.89 -10.01
CA ALA A 108 -12.14 -8.43 -9.50
C ALA A 108 -12.70 -9.48 -8.54
#